data_AF-A0A3C1LY81-F1
#
_entry.id   AF-A0A3C1LY81-F1
#
_cell.length_a   1.000
_cell.length_b   1.000
_cell.length_c   1.000
_cell.angle_alpha   90.00
_cell.angle_beta   90.00
_cell.angle_gamma   90.00
#
_symmetry.space_group_name_H-M   'P 1'
#
loop_
_entity.id
_entity.type
_entity.pdbx_description
1 polymer ?
#
loop_
_entity_poly.entity_id
_entity_poly.type
_entity_poly.pdbx_seq_one_letter_code
_entity_poly.pdbx_strand_id
1 'polypeptide(L)'
;MNVDWQLAWSTIFTGFAVVFAALIGLSLLVYIVGKIFDSINGKNKPEAPKNAETPKPVSVPVQNRQMIVQDGVDDDIIAVIAAAVAAMTASTGKAYAIKSVKRAKESRPVWGFAGMQQNTMPF
;
A
#
# COMPACT_ATOMS: atom_id res chain seq x y z
N MET A 1 0.91 -53.06 -10.77
CA MET A 1 0.41 -51.84 -11.43
C MET A 1 1.61 -51.15 -12.05
N ASN A 2 1.77 -51.26 -13.36
CA ASN A 2 2.83 -50.56 -14.06
C ASN A 2 2.34 -49.14 -14.32
N VAL A 3 3.07 -48.16 -13.80
CA VAL A 3 2.78 -46.75 -14.05
C VAL A 3 3.36 -46.43 -15.42
N ASP A 4 2.50 -46.05 -16.36
CA ASP A 4 2.90 -45.63 -17.70
C ASP A 4 3.56 -44.24 -17.65
N TRP A 5 4.85 -44.24 -17.36
CA TRP A 5 5.68 -43.06 -17.16
C TRP A 5 5.64 -42.08 -18.37
N GLN A 6 5.36 -42.59 -19.57
CA GLN A 6 5.18 -41.79 -20.77
C GLN A 6 3.93 -40.89 -20.72
N LEU A 7 2.80 -41.42 -20.26
CA LEU A 7 1.55 -40.66 -20.11
C LEU A 7 1.66 -39.63 -18.98
N ALA A 8 2.36 -39.98 -17.90
CA ALA A 8 2.67 -39.07 -16.81
C ALA A 8 3.48 -37.85 -17.31
N TRP A 9 4.54 -38.09 -18.10
CA TRP A 9 5.34 -37.01 -18.68
C TRP A 9 4.53 -36.13 -19.62
N SER A 10 3.74 -36.71 -20.52
CA SER A 10 2.88 -35.96 -21.43
C SER A 10 1.91 -35.03 -20.69
N THR A 11 1.28 -35.53 -19.62
CA THR A 11 0.33 -34.73 -18.81
C THR A 11 1.03 -33.58 -18.08
N ILE A 12 2.24 -33.80 -17.57
CA ILE A 12 3.04 -32.77 -16.91
C ILE A 12 3.40 -31.65 -17.90
N PHE A 13 3.89 -32.00 -19.08
CA PHE A 13 4.26 -31.01 -20.10
C PHE A 13 3.06 -30.24 -20.65
N THR A 14 1.95 -30.93 -20.90
CA THR A 14 0.71 -30.26 -21.34
C THR A 14 0.15 -29.34 -20.26
N GLY A 15 0.17 -29.75 -18.99
CA GLY A 15 -0.20 -28.89 -17.86
C GLY A 15 0.68 -27.64 -17.77
N PHE A 16 2.00 -27.80 -17.91
CA PHE A 16 2.94 -26.68 -17.93
C PHE A 16 2.65 -25.74 -19.12
N ALA A 17 2.46 -26.29 -20.33
CA ALA A 17 2.13 -25.51 -21.52
C ALA A 17 0.83 -24.72 -21.35
N VAL A 18 -0.21 -25.32 -20.76
CA VAL A 18 -1.50 -24.64 -20.51
C VAL A 18 -1.34 -23.49 -19.51
N VAL A 19 -0.58 -23.68 -18.43
CA VAL A 19 -0.34 -22.62 -17.44
C VAL A 19 0.41 -21.44 -18.07
N PHE A 20 1.45 -21.71 -18.86
CA PHE A 20 2.17 -20.66 -19.58
C PHE A 20 1.28 -19.93 -20.58
N ALA A 21 0.48 -20.66 -21.37
CA ALA A 21 -0.47 -20.07 -22.32
C ALA A 21 -1.49 -19.17 -21.61
N ALA A 22 -2.02 -19.60 -20.46
CA ALA A 22 -2.96 -18.82 -19.67
C ALA A 22 -2.34 -17.52 -19.12
N LEU A 23 -1.11 -17.60 -18.58
CA LEU A 23 -0.39 -16.42 -18.08
C LEU A 23 -0.06 -15.44 -19.20
N ILE A 24 0.41 -15.93 -20.34
CA ILE A 24 0.70 -15.09 -21.51
C ILE A 24 -0.58 -14.43 -22.00
N GLY A 25 -1.67 -15.18 -22.18
CA GLY A 25 -2.95 -14.66 -22.65
C GLY A 25 -3.53 -13.58 -21.73
N LEU A 26 -3.52 -13.81 -20.41
CA LEU A 26 -3.98 -12.83 -19.43
C LEU A 26 -3.10 -11.58 -19.41
N SER A 27 -1.78 -11.75 -19.46
CA SER A 27 -0.82 -10.63 -19.54
C SER A 27 -1.04 -9.78 -20.80
N LEU A 28 -1.26 -10.42 -21.94
CA LEU A 28 -1.52 -9.75 -23.23
C LEU A 28 -2.80 -8.91 -23.17
N LEU A 29 -3.86 -9.41 -22.53
CA LEU A 29 -5.11 -8.68 -22.38
C LEU A 29 -4.94 -7.43 -21.51
N VAL A 30 -4.27 -7.56 -20.36
CA VAL A 30 -3.95 -6.42 -19.47
C VAL A 30 -3.07 -5.40 -20.21
N TYR A 31 -2.10 -5.87 -20.99
CA TYR A 31 -1.22 -5.02 -21.79
C TYR A 31 -1.98 -4.23 -22.85
N ILE A 32 -2.92 -4.85 -23.58
CA ILE A 32 -3.73 -4.16 -24.59
C ILE A 32 -4.58 -3.06 -23.95
N VAL A 33 -5.27 -3.37 -22.84
CA VAL A 33 -6.07 -2.39 -22.09
C VAL A 33 -5.19 -1.25 -21.59
N GLY A 34 -4.04 -1.54 -20.97
CA GLY A 34 -3.07 -0.54 -20.54
C GLY A 34 -2.59 0.36 -21.68
N LYS A 35 -2.24 -0.23 -22.84
CA LYS A 35 -1.80 0.52 -24.03
C LYS A 35 -2.88 1.46 -24.57
N ILE A 36 -4.15 1.08 -24.47
CA ILE A 36 -5.28 1.92 -24.90
C ILE A 36 -5.46 3.10 -23.95
N PHE A 37 -5.41 2.86 -22.62
CA PHE A 37 -5.45 3.92 -21.62
C PHE A 37 -4.27 4.89 -21.74
N ASP A 38 -3.05 4.38 -21.94
CA ASP A 38 -1.86 5.19 -22.18
C ASP A 38 -1.97 6.01 -23.47
N SER A 39 -2.54 5.44 -24.54
CA SER A 39 -2.74 6.16 -25.81
C SER A 39 -3.79 7.27 -25.71
N ILE A 40 -4.75 7.17 -24.79
CA ILE A 40 -5.78 8.19 -24.57
C ILE A 40 -5.25 9.32 -23.65
N ASN A 41 -4.47 8.98 -22.62
CA ASN A 41 -3.87 9.94 -21.69
C ASN A 41 -2.55 10.56 -22.18
N GLY A 42 -1.92 10.02 -23.23
CA GLY A 42 -0.62 10.46 -23.76
C GLY A 42 -0.59 11.87 -24.37
N LYS A 43 -1.71 12.60 -24.43
CA LYS A 43 -1.76 13.98 -24.95
C LYS A 43 -1.43 15.07 -23.93
N ASN A 44 -1.16 14.73 -22.67
CA ASN A 44 -0.80 15.70 -21.62
C ASN A 44 0.42 15.25 -20.80
N LYS A 45 1.57 15.07 -21.44
CA LYS A 45 2.83 14.91 -20.70
C LYS A 45 3.88 15.90 -21.24
N PRO A 46 4.28 16.91 -20.45
CA PRO A 46 5.47 17.69 -20.75
C PRO A 46 6.70 16.77 -20.77
N GLU A 47 7.58 16.98 -21.74
CA GLU A 47 8.84 16.26 -21.89
C GLU A 47 9.67 16.37 -20.60
N ALA A 48 10.04 15.21 -20.03
CA ALA A 48 11.02 15.17 -18.95
C ALA A 48 12.44 15.18 -19.55
N PRO A 49 13.34 16.06 -19.08
CA PRO A 49 14.69 16.13 -19.61
C PRO A 49 15.48 14.88 -19.23
N LYS A 50 16.13 14.33 -20.25
CA LYS A 50 17.10 13.24 -20.18
C LYS A 50 18.28 13.69 -19.31
N ASN A 51 18.43 13.10 -18.14
CA ASN A 51 19.76 12.92 -17.57
C ASN A 51 19.92 11.49 -17.05
N ALA A 52 20.99 10.86 -17.53
CA ALA A 52 21.38 9.51 -17.21
C ALA A 52 22.22 9.54 -15.94
N GLU A 53 21.80 8.84 -14.89
CA GLU A 53 22.68 8.33 -13.85
C GLU A 53 22.05 7.09 -13.19
N THR A 54 22.72 5.95 -13.40
CA THR A 54 22.81 4.71 -12.60
C THR A 54 21.67 4.36 -11.61
N PRO A 55 21.07 3.15 -11.72
CA PRO A 55 19.93 2.76 -10.89
C PRO A 55 20.37 2.36 -9.47
N LYS A 56 20.13 3.26 -8.50
CA LYS A 56 19.93 2.87 -7.10
C LYS A 56 18.59 2.14 -6.98
N PRO A 57 18.47 1.09 -6.13
CA PRO A 57 17.25 0.30 -6.03
C PRO A 57 16.09 1.19 -5.58
N VAL A 58 15.13 1.39 -6.49
CA VAL A 58 13.91 2.16 -6.22
C VAL A 58 12.97 1.26 -5.46
N SER A 59 12.73 1.65 -4.21
CA SER A 59 11.71 1.14 -3.33
C SER A 59 10.37 0.96 -4.06
N VAL A 60 9.83 -0.25 -3.96
CA VAL A 60 8.45 -0.59 -4.28
C VAL A 60 7.53 0.53 -3.78
N PRO A 61 6.66 1.12 -4.62
CA PRO A 61 5.65 2.03 -4.12
C PRO A 61 4.71 1.19 -3.26
N VAL A 62 4.92 1.27 -1.95
CA VAL A 62 3.89 0.89 -0.98
C VAL A 62 2.66 1.63 -1.44
N GLN A 63 1.63 0.87 -1.82
CA GLN A 63 0.31 1.37 -2.11
C GLN A 63 -0.13 2.14 -0.88
N ASN A 64 0.16 3.43 -0.89
CA ASN A 64 -0.38 4.39 0.03
C ASN A 64 -1.85 4.34 -0.35
N ARG A 65 -2.63 3.50 0.35
CA ARG A 65 -4.04 3.79 0.55
C ARG A 65 -4.01 5.25 0.95
N GLN A 66 -4.36 6.12 0.01
CA GLN A 66 -4.73 7.48 0.32
C GLN A 66 -5.92 7.29 1.23
N MET A 67 -5.62 7.16 2.52
CA MET A 67 -6.54 7.45 3.58
C MET A 67 -7.11 8.78 3.13
N ILE A 68 -8.38 8.77 2.76
CA ILE A 68 -9.13 9.98 2.44
C ILE A 68 -8.77 10.89 3.61
N VAL A 69 -7.97 11.90 3.31
CA VAL A 69 -7.61 12.91 4.29
C VAL A 69 -8.89 13.71 4.39
N GLN A 70 -9.83 13.21 5.22
CA GLN A 70 -10.72 14.12 5.90
C GLN A 70 -9.76 15.10 6.57
N ASP A 71 -9.90 16.35 6.17
CA ASP A 71 -9.27 17.49 6.80
C ASP A 71 -9.26 17.28 8.31
N GLY A 72 -8.15 17.68 8.94
CA GLY A 72 -7.87 17.37 10.33
C GLY A 72 -9.08 17.58 11.23
N VAL A 73 -9.19 16.74 12.28
CA VAL A 73 -10.25 16.74 13.30
C VAL A 73 -10.87 18.13 13.46
N ASP A 74 -12.17 18.25 13.14
CA ASP A 74 -12.88 19.53 13.17
C ASP A 74 -12.78 20.19 14.55
N ASP A 75 -12.77 21.53 14.56
CA ASP A 75 -12.67 22.33 15.79
C ASP A 75 -13.77 21.98 16.81
N ASP A 76 -14.97 21.61 16.34
CA ASP A 76 -16.07 21.13 17.18
C ASP A 76 -15.68 19.86 17.96
N ILE A 77 -15.04 18.92 17.29
CA ILE A 77 -14.58 17.67 17.91
C ILE A 77 -13.44 17.95 18.89
N ILE A 78 -12.53 18.86 18.55
CA ILE A 78 -11.45 19.29 19.45
C ILE A 78 -12.04 19.91 20.71
N ALA A 79 -13.05 20.78 20.59
CA ALA A 79 -13.71 21.44 21.70
C ALA A 79 -14.44 20.44 22.62
N VAL A 80 -15.17 19.47 22.05
CA VAL A 80 -15.84 18.42 22.82
C VAL A 80 -14.84 17.55 23.58
N ILE A 81 -13.73 17.16 22.95
CA ILE A 81 -12.67 16.40 23.62
C ILE A 81 -12.00 17.24 24.72
N ALA A 82 -11.71 18.51 24.46
CA ALA A 82 -11.13 19.42 25.43
C ALA A 82 -12.03 19.59 26.66
N ALA A 83 -13.34 19.76 26.45
CA ALA A 83 -14.33 19.86 27.51
C ALA A 83 -14.42 18.57 28.33
N ALA A 84 -14.41 17.40 27.68
CA ALA A 84 -14.41 16.11 28.36
C ALA A 84 -13.16 15.93 29.24
N VAL A 85 -11.98 16.27 28.72
CA VAL A 85 -10.72 16.22 29.49
C VAL A 85 -10.73 17.24 30.64
N ALA A 86 -11.25 18.45 30.42
CA ALA A 86 -11.40 19.45 31.47
C ALA A 86 -12.32 18.95 32.59
N ALA A 87 -13.45 18.31 32.25
CA ALA A 87 -14.35 17.70 33.22
C ALA A 87 -13.68 16.56 34.02
N MET A 88 -12.92 15.69 33.35
CA MET A 88 -12.17 14.61 34.01
C MET A 88 -11.03 15.10 34.90
N THR A 89 -10.40 16.22 34.53
CA THR A 89 -9.27 16.80 35.26
C THR A 89 -9.67 17.87 36.26
N ALA A 90 -10.96 18.20 36.34
CA ALA A 90 -11.50 19.17 37.30
C ALA A 90 -11.17 18.79 38.76
N SER A 91 -11.12 17.49 39.08
CA SER A 91 -10.72 17.00 40.40
C SER A 91 -9.23 17.22 40.73
N THR A 92 -8.40 17.40 39.71
CA THR A 92 -6.94 17.56 39.82
C THR A 92 -6.55 19.03 40.00
N GLY A 93 -7.48 19.98 39.80
CA GLY A 93 -7.29 21.41 40.03
C GLY A 93 -6.31 22.10 39.07
N LYS A 94 -5.91 21.44 37.98
CA LYS A 94 -4.97 21.98 36.98
C LYS A 94 -5.71 22.27 35.67
N ALA A 95 -5.59 23.50 35.18
CA ALA A 95 -6.11 23.90 33.88
C ALA A 95 -5.10 23.55 32.77
N TYR A 96 -5.57 22.86 31.73
CA TYR A 96 -4.76 22.47 30.58
C TYR A 96 -5.18 23.29 29.37
N ALA A 97 -4.21 23.79 28.61
CA ALA A 97 -4.42 24.53 27.36
C ALA A 97 -3.86 23.74 26.17
N ILE A 98 -4.60 23.71 25.07
CA ILE A 98 -4.18 23.04 23.83
C ILE A 98 -3.23 23.98 23.07
N LYS A 99 -1.98 23.55 22.86
CA LYS A 99 -0.95 24.36 22.15
C LYS A 99 -0.92 24.11 20.64
N SER A 100 -1.10 22.86 20.23
CA SER A 100 -1.15 22.48 18.81
C SER A 100 -1.74 21.10 18.65
N VAL A 101 -2.66 20.94 17.72
CA VAL A 101 -3.13 19.64 17.26
C VAL A 101 -2.41 19.33 15.95
N LYS A 102 -1.56 18.32 15.96
CA LYS A 102 -0.84 17.86 14.78
C LYS A 102 -0.94 16.34 14.73
N ARG A 103 -1.09 15.80 13.52
CA ARG A 103 -0.97 14.36 13.32
C ARG A 103 0.40 13.92 13.85
N ALA A 104 0.42 12.91 14.71
CA ALA A 104 1.65 12.30 15.16
C ALA A 104 2.44 11.85 13.91
N LYS A 105 3.72 12.24 13.83
CA LYS A 105 4.58 11.77 12.75
C LYS A 105 4.67 10.24 12.89
N GLU A 106 4.16 9.50 11.92
CA GLU A 106 4.48 8.08 11.74
C GLU A 106 5.98 7.97 11.49
N SER A 107 6.76 7.96 12.57
CA SER A 107 8.22 8.02 12.51
C SER A 107 8.83 6.66 12.19
N ARG A 108 8.02 5.60 12.07
CA ARG A 108 8.49 4.24 11.87
C ARG A 108 7.98 3.73 10.51
N PRO A 109 8.87 3.16 9.67
CA PRO A 109 8.43 2.51 8.44
C PRO A 109 7.51 1.34 8.80
N VAL A 110 6.44 1.16 8.02
CA VAL A 110 5.41 0.13 8.23
C VAL A 110 6.02 -1.27 8.42
N TRP A 111 7.12 -1.57 7.71
CA TRP A 111 7.85 -2.83 7.82
C TRP A 111 8.55 -3.01 9.18
N GLY A 112 9.11 -1.94 9.75
CA GLY A 112 9.75 -1.99 11.06
C GLY A 112 8.75 -2.20 12.20
N PHE A 113 7.55 -1.64 12.07
CA PHE A 113 6.46 -1.87 13.03
C PHE A 113 5.91 -3.30 12.95
N ALA A 114 5.69 -3.81 11.73
CA ALA A 114 5.16 -5.16 11.50
C ALA A 114 6.07 -6.26 12.07
N GLY A 115 7.40 -6.11 11.94
CA GLY A 115 8.36 -7.08 12.51
C GLY A 115 8.33 -7.13 14.03
N MET A 116 8.25 -5.98 14.71
CA MET A 116 8.13 -5.93 16.17
C MET A 116 6.80 -6.54 16.64
N GLN A 117 5.70 -6.26 15.92
CA GLN A 117 4.40 -6.79 16.26
C GLN A 117 4.40 -8.32 16.17
N GLN A 118 4.92 -8.91 15.09
CA GLN A 118 5.02 -10.37 14.95
C GLN A 118 5.95 -10.99 15.99
N ASN A 119 7.06 -10.33 16.34
CA ASN A 119 8.03 -10.86 17.30
C ASN A 119 7.59 -10.70 18.77
N THR A 120 6.54 -9.94 19.04
CA THR A 120 6.02 -9.70 20.41
C THR A 120 4.63 -10.29 20.63
N MET A 121 4.06 -10.94 19.61
CA MET A 121 2.83 -11.70 19.77
C MET A 121 3.13 -12.99 20.55
N PRO A 122 2.32 -13.35 21.56
CA PRO A 122 2.46 -14.63 22.25
C PRO A 122 2.11 -15.78 21.29
N PHE A 123 2.78 -16.91 21.50
CA PHE A 123 2.52 -18.17 20.79
C PHE A 123 1.32 -18.93 21.40
#